data_AF-A0A8J3HE30-F1
#
_entry.id   AF-A0A8J3HE30-F1
#
_cell.length_a   1.000
_cell.length_b   1.000
_cell.length_c   1.000
_cell.angle_alpha   90.00
_cell.angle_beta   90.00
_cell.angle_gamma   90.00
#
_symmetry.space_group_name_H-M   'P 1'
#
loop_
_entity.id
_entity.type
_entity.pdbx_description
1 polymer ?
#
loop_
_entity_poly.entity_id
_entity_poly.type
_entity_poly.pdbx_seq_one_letter_code
_entity_poly.pdbx_strand_id
1 'polypeptide(L)'
;MFFGARNKVDKYCDQLEAADDPAAFEQAALGLWTAAQKASPRDVTAALERCAWLLSGLSVGSGGRFSILCGALVELGAQPDALVTPVADGLLRSLQQAGRFRDAWNRAGAGQKLPDPEAADDHLKSAVTRLAPLLGGEGAYRAAEGWFSVTNWARPATALLRAAPELWVPHPRRAELVAAVAALVADVPDLDDVLELLSGPDRR
;
A
#
# COMPACT_ATOMS: atom_id res chain seq x y z
N MET A 1 -4.44 40.45 -12.18
CA MET A 1 -4.50 39.58 -10.99
C MET A 1 -5.42 38.41 -11.35
N PHE A 2 -4.87 37.33 -11.92
CA PHE A 2 -5.67 36.15 -12.26
C PHE A 2 -5.79 35.30 -10.98
N PHE A 3 -6.94 35.35 -10.31
CA PHE A 3 -7.33 34.23 -9.47
C PHE A 3 -7.64 33.07 -10.42
N GLY A 4 -6.61 32.30 -10.77
CA GLY A 4 -6.76 31.11 -11.59
C GLY A 4 -7.77 30.19 -10.92
N ALA A 5 -8.78 29.76 -11.67
CA ALA A 5 -9.74 28.77 -11.18
C ALA A 5 -8.95 27.59 -10.61
N ARG A 6 -9.09 27.31 -9.30
CA ARG A 6 -8.41 26.21 -8.62
C ARG A 6 -8.71 24.94 -9.42
N ASN A 7 -7.67 24.23 -9.87
CA ASN A 7 -7.88 23.06 -10.71
C ASN A 7 -8.63 21.99 -9.87
N LYS A 8 -9.35 21.07 -10.52
CA LYS A 8 -10.16 20.09 -9.78
C LYS A 8 -9.32 19.14 -8.95
N VAL A 9 -8.07 18.89 -9.35
CA VAL A 9 -7.11 18.03 -8.65
C VAL A 9 -6.79 18.61 -7.27
N ASP A 10 -6.40 19.89 -7.20
CA ASP A 10 -6.10 20.60 -5.94
C ASP A 10 -7.27 20.57 -4.98
N LYS A 11 -8.50 20.78 -5.49
CA LYS A 11 -9.72 20.69 -4.68
C LYS A 11 -9.83 19.33 -3.98
N TYR A 12 -9.59 18.23 -4.68
CA TYR A 12 -9.72 16.89 -4.10
C TYR A 12 -8.55 16.53 -3.18
N CYS A 13 -7.35 17.04 -3.45
CA CYS A 13 -6.24 16.94 -2.51
C CYS A 13 -6.54 17.70 -1.20
N ASP A 14 -7.09 18.91 -1.27
CA ASP A 14 -7.53 19.67 -0.07
C ASP A 14 -8.59 18.89 0.71
N GLN A 15 -9.51 18.21 0.02
CA GLN A 15 -10.55 17.38 0.65
C GLN A 15 -9.97 16.11 1.30
N LEU A 16 -8.97 15.47 0.68
CA LEU A 16 -8.28 14.32 1.27
C LEU A 16 -7.56 14.71 2.57
N GLU A 17 -6.89 15.85 2.59
CA GLU A 17 -6.18 16.35 3.77
C GLU A 17 -7.11 16.79 4.90
N ALA A 18 -8.30 17.29 4.54
CA ALA A 18 -9.31 17.74 5.50
C ALA A 18 -10.28 16.64 5.96
N ALA A 19 -10.25 15.45 5.35
CA ALA A 19 -11.16 14.37 5.68
C ALA A 19 -10.94 13.89 7.13
N ASP A 20 -12.00 13.93 7.93
CA ASP A 20 -12.04 13.51 9.33
C ASP A 20 -12.70 12.12 9.52
N ASP A 21 -13.33 11.59 8.46
CA ASP A 21 -13.93 10.27 8.45
C ASP A 21 -13.58 9.45 7.18
N PRO A 22 -13.71 8.11 7.23
CA PRO A 22 -13.39 7.24 6.11
C PRO A 22 -14.22 7.49 4.84
N ALA A 23 -15.50 7.84 4.96
CA ALA A 23 -16.38 8.04 3.81
C ALA A 23 -16.02 9.34 3.07
N ALA A 24 -15.72 10.41 3.79
CA ALA A 24 -15.21 11.65 3.22
C ALA A 24 -13.87 11.42 2.50
N PHE A 25 -12.97 10.64 3.10
CA PHE A 25 -11.68 10.29 2.51
C PHE A 25 -11.86 9.48 1.21
N GLU A 26 -12.70 8.44 1.21
CA GLU A 26 -12.99 7.62 0.02
C GLU A 26 -13.62 8.45 -1.10
N GLN A 27 -14.58 9.32 -0.79
CA GLN A 27 -15.18 10.22 -1.78
C GLN A 27 -14.16 11.18 -2.38
N ALA A 28 -13.28 11.74 -1.56
CA ALA A 28 -12.23 12.64 -2.01
C ALA A 28 -11.20 11.88 -2.90
N ALA A 29 -10.84 10.65 -2.54
CA ALA A 29 -9.95 9.79 -3.32
C ALA A 29 -10.54 9.47 -4.72
N LEU A 30 -11.83 9.10 -4.78
CA LEU A 30 -12.54 8.87 -6.05
C LEU A 30 -12.65 10.15 -6.90
N GLY A 31 -12.88 11.28 -6.24
CA GLY A 31 -12.89 12.58 -6.87
C GLY A 31 -11.54 12.94 -7.48
N LEU A 32 -10.46 12.73 -6.73
CA LEU A 32 -9.08 12.94 -7.19
C LEU A 32 -8.79 12.08 -8.43
N TRP A 33 -9.09 10.78 -8.37
CA TRP A 33 -8.93 9.87 -9.52
C TRP A 33 -9.64 10.39 -10.79
N THR A 34 -10.89 10.81 -10.63
CA THR A 34 -11.70 11.32 -11.76
C THR A 34 -11.12 12.62 -12.33
N ALA A 35 -10.59 13.49 -11.48
CA ALA A 35 -9.97 14.74 -11.91
C ALA A 35 -8.60 14.50 -12.58
N ALA A 36 -7.79 13.60 -12.03
CA ALA A 36 -6.43 13.29 -12.50
C ALA A 36 -6.40 12.76 -13.94
N GLN A 37 -7.39 11.95 -14.35
CA GLN A 37 -7.49 11.42 -15.71
C GLN A 37 -7.56 12.49 -16.82
N LYS A 38 -7.86 13.75 -16.47
CA LYS A 38 -7.96 14.89 -17.41
C LYS A 38 -6.92 15.97 -17.13
N ALA A 39 -6.07 15.77 -16.13
CA ALA A 39 -5.11 16.76 -15.67
C ALA A 39 -3.78 16.64 -16.43
N SER A 40 -2.94 17.66 -16.34
CA SER A 40 -1.60 17.59 -16.91
C SER A 40 -0.69 16.71 -16.03
N PRO A 41 0.37 16.08 -16.59
CA PRO A 41 1.34 15.32 -15.78
C PRO A 41 1.93 16.11 -14.61
N ARG A 42 2.09 17.43 -14.78
CA ARG A 42 2.54 18.34 -13.72
C ARG A 42 1.54 18.41 -12.57
N ASP A 43 0.25 18.56 -12.85
CA ASP A 43 -0.79 18.62 -11.82
C ASP A 43 -0.93 17.27 -11.10
N VAL A 44 -0.84 16.16 -11.84
CA VAL A 44 -0.89 14.81 -11.26
C VAL A 44 0.35 14.55 -10.39
N THR A 45 1.53 15.04 -10.78
CA THR A 45 2.76 14.97 -9.96
C THR A 45 2.59 15.73 -8.65
N ALA A 46 2.09 16.97 -8.69
CA ALA A 46 1.86 17.76 -7.48
C ALA A 46 0.82 17.10 -6.55
N ALA A 47 -0.21 16.47 -7.10
CA ALA A 47 -1.16 15.67 -6.32
C ALA A 47 -0.50 14.46 -5.67
N LEU A 48 0.35 13.74 -6.42
CA LEU A 48 1.04 12.56 -5.91
C LEU A 48 1.96 12.89 -4.74
N GLU A 49 2.67 14.02 -4.78
CA GLU A 49 3.50 14.49 -3.66
C GLU A 49 2.67 14.69 -2.37
N ARG A 50 1.46 15.27 -2.50
CA ARG A 50 0.53 15.43 -1.36
C ARG A 50 -0.01 14.09 -0.88
N CYS A 51 -0.37 13.20 -1.80
CA CYS A 51 -0.83 11.84 -1.46
C CYS A 51 0.27 11.03 -0.76
N ALA A 52 1.52 11.14 -1.19
CA ALA A 52 2.66 10.47 -0.57
C ALA A 52 2.88 10.92 0.89
N TRP A 53 2.70 12.21 1.17
CA TRP A 53 2.73 12.73 2.54
C TRP A 53 1.62 12.13 3.40
N LEU A 54 0.37 12.13 2.90
CA LEU A 54 -0.78 11.53 3.60
C LEU A 54 -0.59 10.04 3.88
N LEU A 55 -0.06 9.30 2.90
CA LEU A 55 0.11 7.84 2.96
C LEU A 55 0.95 7.40 4.17
N SER A 56 1.91 8.23 4.58
CA SER A 56 2.79 7.95 5.73
C SER A 56 2.03 7.95 7.07
N GLY A 57 0.90 8.66 7.16
CA GLY A 57 0.07 8.76 8.36
C GLY A 57 -1.04 7.70 8.46
N LEU A 58 -1.31 6.95 7.38
CA LEU A 58 -2.40 5.97 7.34
C LEU A 58 -2.01 4.64 8.01
N SER A 59 -3.02 3.90 8.47
CA SER A 59 -2.85 2.50 8.89
C SER A 59 -2.41 1.62 7.72
N VAL A 60 -1.97 0.39 7.99
CA VAL A 60 -1.55 -0.52 6.92
C VAL A 60 -2.70 -0.85 5.97
N GLY A 61 -3.92 -1.01 6.49
CA GLY A 61 -5.12 -1.29 5.69
C GLY A 61 -5.54 -0.11 4.83
N SER A 62 -5.80 1.04 5.46
CA SER A 62 -6.21 2.26 4.74
C SER A 62 -5.12 2.73 3.78
N GLY A 63 -3.85 2.67 4.20
CA GLY A 63 -2.71 3.01 3.38
C GLY A 63 -2.56 2.07 2.18
N GLY A 64 -2.75 0.76 2.35
CA GLY A 64 -2.69 -0.20 1.24
C GLY A 64 -3.70 0.14 0.16
N ARG A 65 -4.97 0.35 0.54
CA ARG A 65 -6.02 0.73 -0.41
C ARG A 65 -5.75 2.08 -1.09
N PHE A 66 -5.30 3.08 -0.32
CA PHE A 66 -4.99 4.40 -0.86
C PHE A 66 -3.73 4.42 -1.74
N SER A 67 -2.76 3.54 -1.48
CA SER A 67 -1.54 3.42 -2.28
C SER A 67 -1.81 2.94 -3.70
N ILE A 68 -2.90 2.20 -3.94
CA ILE A 68 -3.35 1.82 -5.29
C ILE A 68 -3.68 3.05 -6.12
N LEU A 69 -4.41 4.02 -5.55
CA LEU A 69 -4.66 5.29 -6.22
C LEU A 69 -3.34 6.00 -6.54
N CYS A 70 -2.41 6.04 -5.60
CA CYS A 70 -1.11 6.69 -5.80
C CYS A 70 -0.31 6.03 -6.95
N GLY A 71 -0.31 4.69 -7.03
CA GLY A 71 0.28 3.96 -8.15
C GLY A 71 -0.40 4.31 -9.49
N ALA A 72 -1.73 4.40 -9.50
CA ALA A 72 -2.48 4.80 -10.70
C ALA A 72 -2.17 6.24 -11.15
N LEU A 73 -1.83 7.15 -10.23
CA LEU A 73 -1.36 8.50 -10.59
C LEU A 73 -0.02 8.46 -11.33
N VAL A 74 0.88 7.54 -10.97
CA VAL A 74 2.15 7.32 -11.70
C VAL A 74 1.86 6.81 -13.12
N GLU A 75 0.91 5.90 -13.29
CA GLU A 75 0.48 5.43 -14.62
C GLU A 75 -0.12 6.55 -15.48
N LEU A 76 -0.69 7.59 -14.86
CA LEU A 76 -1.14 8.82 -15.54
C LEU A 76 0.00 9.82 -15.82
N GLY A 77 1.25 9.48 -15.52
CA GLY A 77 2.44 10.27 -15.83
C GLY A 77 2.96 11.13 -14.69
N ALA A 78 2.51 10.91 -13.44
CA ALA A 78 3.15 11.54 -12.27
C ALA A 78 4.58 11.03 -12.07
N GLN A 79 5.47 11.91 -11.60
CA GLN A 79 6.84 11.50 -11.22
C GLN A 79 6.82 10.67 -9.92
N PRO A 80 7.43 9.48 -9.90
CA PRO A 80 7.27 8.53 -8.80
C PRO A 80 8.10 8.81 -7.55
N ASP A 81 9.07 9.73 -7.59
CA ASP A 81 10.09 9.95 -6.56
C ASP A 81 9.53 10.05 -5.14
N ALA A 82 8.48 10.85 -4.95
CA ALA A 82 7.86 11.07 -3.65
C ALA A 82 7.15 9.81 -3.11
N LEU A 83 6.75 8.87 -3.97
CA LEU A 83 5.94 7.70 -3.61
C LEU A 83 6.79 6.49 -3.20
N VAL A 84 8.04 6.40 -3.66
CA VAL A 84 8.90 5.21 -3.44
C VAL A 84 9.05 4.87 -1.97
N THR A 85 9.49 5.83 -1.14
CA THR A 85 9.72 5.58 0.30
C THR A 85 8.43 5.23 1.04
N PRO A 86 7.31 5.99 0.92
CA PRO A 86 6.05 5.62 1.57
C PRO A 86 5.53 4.23 1.18
N VAL A 87 5.66 3.83 -0.09
CA VAL A 87 5.23 2.50 -0.54
C VAL A 87 6.17 1.40 -0.03
N ALA A 88 7.49 1.61 -0.08
CA ALA A 88 8.46 0.67 0.47
C ALA A 88 8.23 0.43 1.98
N ASP A 89 8.00 1.50 2.74
CA ASP A 89 7.74 1.42 4.18
C ASP A 89 6.38 0.81 4.51
N GLY A 90 5.33 1.15 3.74
CA GLY A 90 4.01 0.55 3.86
C GLY A 90 4.01 -0.95 3.57
N LEU A 91 4.63 -1.36 2.46
CA LEU A 91 4.78 -2.76 2.08
C LEU A 91 5.56 -3.53 3.15
N LEU A 92 6.69 -3.01 3.62
CA LEU A 92 7.48 -3.70 4.64
C LEU A 92 6.73 -3.84 5.97
N ARG A 93 5.98 -2.80 6.40
CA ARG A 93 5.09 -2.92 7.57
C ARG A 93 4.03 -4.00 7.36
N SER A 94 3.40 -4.05 6.18
CA SER A 94 2.39 -5.06 5.83
C SER A 94 2.98 -6.46 5.88
N LEU A 95 4.15 -6.69 5.26
CA LEU A 95 4.84 -7.98 5.25
C LEU A 95 5.23 -8.45 6.66
N GLN A 96 5.76 -7.55 7.49
CA GLN A 96 6.11 -7.88 8.88
C GLN A 96 4.88 -8.28 9.71
N GLN A 97 3.76 -7.59 9.50
CA GLN A 97 2.49 -7.92 10.16
C GLN A 97 1.88 -9.22 9.61
N ALA A 98 1.94 -9.44 8.29
CA ALA A 98 1.51 -10.67 7.63
C ALA A 98 2.32 -11.89 8.09
N GLY A 99 3.63 -11.74 8.31
CA GLY A 99 4.47 -12.80 8.90
C GLY A 99 3.98 -13.20 10.30
N ARG A 100 3.67 -12.21 11.15
CA ARG A 100 3.09 -12.46 12.48
C ARG A 100 1.74 -13.15 12.39
N PHE A 101 0.91 -12.76 11.42
CA PHE A 101 -0.38 -13.40 11.17
C PHE A 101 -0.20 -14.88 10.83
N ARG A 102 0.65 -15.18 9.84
CA ARG A 102 0.92 -16.56 9.42
C ARG A 102 1.40 -17.42 10.59
N ASP A 103 2.37 -16.94 11.35
CA ASP A 103 2.95 -17.68 12.46
C ASP A 103 1.90 -17.92 13.57
N ALA A 104 1.07 -16.93 13.88
CA ALA A 104 0.00 -17.07 14.85
C ALA A 104 -1.15 -17.97 14.35
N TRP A 105 -1.49 -17.91 13.07
CA TRP A 105 -2.51 -18.76 12.45
C TRP A 105 -2.10 -20.23 12.52
N ASN A 106 -0.85 -20.53 12.19
CA ASN A 106 -0.29 -21.88 12.27
C ASN A 106 -0.24 -22.42 13.70
N ARG A 107 -0.04 -21.55 14.70
CA ARG A 107 -0.12 -21.93 16.12
C ARG A 107 -1.55 -22.14 16.61
N ALA A 108 -2.49 -21.34 16.10
CA ALA A 108 -3.91 -21.41 16.47
C ALA A 108 -4.65 -22.57 15.80
N GLY A 109 -4.20 -23.03 14.62
CA GLY A 109 -4.85 -24.09 13.86
C GLY A 109 -3.95 -25.29 13.66
N ALA A 110 -4.44 -26.49 13.96
CA ALA A 110 -3.78 -27.76 13.68
C ALA A 110 -3.73 -28.07 12.15
N GLY A 111 -3.01 -27.25 11.37
CA GLY A 111 -2.85 -27.41 9.93
C GLY A 111 -4.00 -26.85 9.08
N GLN A 112 -4.78 -25.91 9.60
CA GLN A 112 -5.77 -25.22 8.78
C GLN A 112 -5.08 -24.31 7.76
N LYS A 113 -5.59 -24.33 6.51
CA LYS A 113 -5.11 -23.44 5.44
C LYS A 113 -5.23 -21.97 5.88
N LEU A 114 -4.25 -21.16 5.48
CA LEU A 114 -4.31 -19.70 5.63
C LEU A 114 -5.52 -19.15 4.84
N PRO A 115 -6.22 -18.13 5.36
CA PRO A 115 -7.22 -17.43 4.58
C PRO A 115 -6.55 -16.74 3.40
N ASP A 116 -7.30 -16.63 2.30
CA ASP A 116 -6.89 -15.83 1.15
C ASP A 116 -6.67 -14.37 1.59
N PRO A 117 -5.49 -13.76 1.33
CA PRO A 117 -5.22 -12.36 1.66
C PRO A 117 -6.15 -11.36 0.96
N GLU A 118 -6.84 -11.75 -0.11
CA GLU A 118 -7.83 -10.91 -0.80
C GLU A 118 -9.28 -11.18 -0.37
N ALA A 119 -9.48 -12.00 0.66
CA ALA A 119 -10.83 -12.30 1.14
C ALA A 119 -11.56 -11.05 1.68
N ALA A 120 -12.89 -11.10 1.66
CA ALA A 120 -13.75 -10.01 2.11
C ALA A 120 -13.57 -9.66 3.61
N ASP A 121 -13.97 -8.45 4.01
CA ASP A 121 -13.75 -7.88 5.36
C ASP A 121 -14.26 -8.75 6.53
N ASP A 122 -15.28 -9.60 6.33
CA ASP A 122 -15.76 -10.52 7.37
C ASP A 122 -14.69 -11.57 7.77
N HIS A 123 -13.74 -11.85 6.88
CA HIS A 123 -12.57 -12.69 7.18
C HIS A 123 -11.60 -11.98 8.13
N LEU A 124 -11.44 -10.66 8.05
CA LEU A 124 -10.61 -9.90 8.97
C LEU A 124 -11.14 -10.01 10.40
N LYS A 125 -12.44 -9.77 10.62
CA LYS A 125 -13.07 -9.88 11.96
C LYS A 125 -12.93 -11.30 12.54
N SER A 126 -13.12 -12.30 11.69
CA SER A 126 -12.99 -13.71 12.07
C SER A 126 -11.54 -14.06 12.44
N ALA A 127 -10.57 -13.57 11.66
CA ALA A 127 -9.15 -13.69 11.95
C ALA A 127 -8.76 -13.02 13.27
N VAL A 128 -9.22 -11.80 13.52
CA VAL A 128 -8.92 -11.08 14.76
C VAL A 128 -9.47 -11.82 15.97
N THR A 129 -10.73 -12.24 15.92
CA THR A 129 -11.36 -13.03 16.99
C THR A 129 -10.55 -14.29 17.31
N ARG A 130 -10.10 -14.98 16.26
CA ARG A 130 -9.32 -16.20 16.40
C ARG A 130 -7.93 -15.97 16.99
N LEU A 131 -7.24 -14.91 16.58
CA LEU A 131 -5.86 -14.65 16.98
C LEU A 131 -5.75 -13.89 18.30
N ALA A 132 -6.83 -13.26 18.77
CA ALA A 132 -6.85 -12.48 20.00
C ALA A 132 -6.33 -13.24 21.24
N PRO A 133 -6.64 -14.54 21.46
CA PRO A 133 -6.08 -15.29 22.60
C PRO A 133 -4.55 -15.46 22.55
N LEU A 134 -3.92 -15.36 21.37
CA LEU A 134 -2.47 -15.53 21.21
C LEU A 134 -1.71 -14.21 21.18
N LEU A 135 -2.31 -13.16 20.62
CA LEU A 135 -1.62 -11.89 20.32
C LEU A 135 -2.20 -10.68 21.08
N GLY A 136 -3.29 -10.86 21.82
CA GLY A 136 -4.11 -9.76 22.31
C GLY A 136 -4.92 -9.09 21.19
N GLY A 137 -5.93 -8.29 21.55
CA GLY A 137 -6.84 -7.69 20.56
C GLY A 137 -6.15 -6.79 19.54
N GLU A 138 -5.29 -5.87 20.00
CA GLU A 138 -4.54 -4.96 19.13
C GLU A 138 -3.51 -5.69 18.27
N GLY A 139 -2.79 -6.66 18.85
CA GLY A 139 -1.80 -7.47 18.12
C GLY A 139 -2.44 -8.35 17.06
N ALA A 140 -3.59 -8.95 17.37
CA ALA A 140 -4.39 -9.72 16.42
C ALA A 140 -4.93 -8.85 15.29
N TYR A 141 -5.44 -7.65 15.61
CA TYR A 141 -5.87 -6.68 14.60
C TYR A 141 -4.75 -6.30 13.64
N ARG A 142 -3.59 -5.86 14.15
CA ARG A 142 -2.45 -5.47 13.29
C ARG A 142 -1.95 -6.64 12.44
N ALA A 143 -1.87 -7.85 12.99
CA ALA A 143 -1.46 -9.02 12.22
C ALA A 143 -2.43 -9.30 11.07
N ALA A 144 -3.74 -9.35 11.37
CA ALA A 144 -4.77 -9.55 10.36
C ALA A 144 -4.77 -8.43 9.32
N GLU A 145 -4.69 -7.17 9.74
CA GLU A 145 -4.62 -6.00 8.85
C GLU A 145 -3.46 -6.15 7.86
N GLY A 146 -2.25 -6.50 8.33
CA GLY A 146 -1.11 -6.71 7.45
C GLY A 146 -1.27 -7.86 6.46
N TRP A 147 -1.90 -8.97 6.89
CA TRP A 147 -2.20 -10.10 5.99
C TRP A 147 -3.17 -9.70 4.88
N PHE A 148 -4.29 -9.07 5.22
CA PHE A 148 -5.32 -8.68 4.25
C PHE A 148 -4.99 -7.41 3.45
N SER A 149 -3.83 -6.81 3.68
CA SER A 149 -3.38 -5.60 2.96
C SER A 149 -2.15 -5.83 2.10
N VAL A 150 -1.51 -7.00 2.19
CA VAL A 150 -0.22 -7.26 1.55
C VAL A 150 -0.31 -7.09 0.02
N THR A 151 -1.38 -7.57 -0.62
CA THR A 151 -1.59 -7.47 -2.07
C THR A 151 -1.86 -6.02 -2.50
N ASN A 152 -2.56 -5.25 -1.67
CA ASN A 152 -2.82 -3.83 -1.91
C ASN A 152 -1.54 -2.99 -1.90
N TRP A 153 -0.54 -3.36 -1.07
CA TRP A 153 0.78 -2.72 -1.09
C TRP A 153 1.71 -3.28 -2.18
N ALA A 154 1.59 -4.57 -2.50
CA ALA A 154 2.40 -5.22 -3.53
C ALA A 154 2.16 -4.60 -4.92
N ARG A 155 0.89 -4.31 -5.27
CA ARG A 155 0.51 -3.72 -6.56
C ARG A 155 1.23 -2.40 -6.91
N PRO A 156 1.13 -1.33 -6.10
CA PRO A 156 1.85 -0.10 -6.38
C PRO A 156 3.37 -0.26 -6.26
N ALA A 157 3.87 -1.15 -5.39
CA ALA A 157 5.30 -1.45 -5.35
C ALA A 157 5.79 -2.05 -6.69
N THR A 158 5.08 -3.03 -7.24
CA THR A 158 5.35 -3.59 -8.57
C THR A 158 5.30 -2.54 -9.67
N ALA A 159 4.28 -1.67 -9.67
CA ALA A 159 4.16 -0.59 -10.65
C ALA A 159 5.38 0.36 -10.58
N LEU A 160 5.78 0.78 -9.38
CA LEU A 160 6.94 1.63 -9.16
C LEU A 160 8.26 0.97 -9.54
N LEU A 161 8.45 -0.31 -9.18
CA LEU A 161 9.63 -1.09 -9.53
C LEU A 161 9.80 -1.24 -11.04
N ARG A 162 8.70 -1.34 -11.79
CA ARG A 162 8.70 -1.38 -13.26
C ARG A 162 8.94 0.00 -13.88
N ALA A 163 8.34 1.05 -13.32
CA ALA A 163 8.40 2.40 -13.87
C ALA A 163 9.72 3.12 -13.58
N ALA A 164 10.31 2.90 -12.40
CA ALA A 164 11.51 3.60 -11.92
C ALA A 164 12.41 2.67 -11.06
N PRO A 165 12.93 1.57 -11.63
CA PRO A 165 13.78 0.61 -10.89
C PRO A 165 15.01 1.27 -10.25
N GLU A 166 15.56 2.31 -10.87
CA GLU A 166 16.72 3.07 -10.40
C GLU A 166 16.48 3.77 -9.05
N LEU A 167 15.23 4.04 -8.67
CA LEU A 167 14.88 4.62 -7.37
C LEU A 167 14.85 3.56 -6.26
N TRP A 168 14.64 2.29 -6.61
CA TRP A 168 14.55 1.18 -5.65
C TRP A 168 15.89 0.51 -5.37
N VAL A 169 16.78 0.48 -6.35
CA VAL A 169 18.15 -0.07 -6.22
C VAL A 169 18.90 0.50 -5.00
N PRO A 170 19.01 1.83 -4.82
CA PRO A 170 19.71 2.41 -3.68
C PRO A 170 18.85 2.47 -2.40
N HIS A 171 17.60 2.00 -2.43
CA HIS A 171 16.68 2.20 -1.31
C HIS A 171 17.22 1.51 -0.03
N PRO A 172 17.36 2.23 1.11
CA PRO A 172 18.01 1.70 2.31
C PRO A 172 17.41 0.40 2.85
N ARG A 173 16.10 0.20 2.61
CA ARG A 173 15.35 -0.97 3.10
C ARG A 173 15.19 -2.09 2.07
N ARG A 174 15.87 -2.01 0.92
CA ARG A 174 15.74 -3.01 -0.16
C ARG A 174 16.05 -4.43 0.34
N ALA A 175 17.12 -4.61 1.10
CA ALA A 175 17.49 -5.93 1.63
C ALA A 175 16.44 -6.48 2.62
N GLU A 176 15.90 -5.63 3.50
CA GLU A 176 14.81 -6.00 4.41
C GLU A 176 13.55 -6.41 3.64
N LEU A 177 13.19 -5.66 2.60
CA LEU A 177 12.06 -5.97 1.72
C LEU A 177 12.25 -7.32 1.02
N VAL A 178 13.40 -7.57 0.39
CA VAL A 178 13.69 -8.86 -0.26
C VAL A 178 13.49 -10.02 0.72
N ALA A 179 14.06 -9.91 1.94
CA ALA A 179 13.92 -10.96 2.95
C ALA A 179 12.46 -11.15 3.38
N ALA A 180 11.71 -10.06 3.59
CA ALA A 180 10.31 -10.12 4.01
C ALA A 180 9.38 -10.67 2.93
N VAL A 181 9.60 -10.30 1.66
CA VAL A 181 8.87 -10.82 0.51
C VAL A 181 9.16 -12.31 0.32
N ALA A 182 10.44 -12.70 0.31
CA ALA A 182 10.85 -14.10 0.17
C ALA A 182 10.28 -15.00 1.29
N ALA A 183 10.10 -14.45 2.50
CA ALA A 183 9.51 -15.19 3.61
C ALA A 183 8.03 -15.52 3.40
N LEU A 184 7.28 -14.77 2.57
CA LEU A 184 5.84 -14.90 2.41
C LEU A 184 5.38 -15.33 1.01
N VAL A 185 6.28 -15.34 0.03
CA VAL A 185 5.93 -15.58 -1.39
C VAL A 185 5.22 -16.91 -1.63
N ALA A 186 5.56 -17.96 -0.89
CA ALA A 186 4.90 -19.26 -0.99
C ALA A 186 3.44 -19.25 -0.54
N ASP A 187 3.08 -18.32 0.37
CA ASP A 187 1.73 -18.18 0.91
C ASP A 187 0.92 -17.09 0.19
N VAL A 188 1.60 -16.15 -0.49
CA VAL A 188 1.03 -15.00 -1.19
C VAL A 188 1.67 -14.88 -2.58
N PRO A 189 1.16 -15.58 -3.61
CA PRO A 189 1.77 -15.65 -4.94
C PRO A 189 1.92 -14.29 -5.64
N ASP A 190 1.06 -13.31 -5.34
CA ASP A 190 1.17 -11.93 -5.86
C ASP A 190 2.50 -11.23 -5.50
N LEU A 191 3.26 -11.79 -4.55
CA LEU A 191 4.59 -11.31 -4.18
C LEU A 191 5.71 -11.81 -5.10
N ASP A 192 5.46 -12.79 -5.97
CA ASP A 192 6.48 -13.35 -6.89
C ASP A 192 7.08 -12.24 -7.78
N ASP A 193 6.21 -11.43 -8.40
CA ASP A 193 6.63 -10.30 -9.25
C ASP A 193 7.46 -9.28 -8.47
N VAL A 194 7.06 -8.98 -7.23
CA VAL A 194 7.78 -8.04 -6.35
C VAL A 194 9.17 -8.60 -6.03
N LEU A 195 9.27 -9.90 -5.72
CA LEU A 195 10.53 -10.54 -5.39
C LEU A 195 11.49 -10.55 -6.59
N GLU A 196 10.99 -10.89 -7.78
CA GLU A 196 11.77 -10.90 -9.01
C GLU A 196 12.33 -9.50 -9.31
N LEU A 197 11.47 -8.48 -9.26
CA LEU A 197 11.86 -7.11 -9.55
C LEU A 197 12.83 -6.55 -8.50
N LEU A 198 12.60 -6.82 -7.22
CA LEU A 198 13.50 -6.40 -6.15
C LEU A 198 14.85 -7.11 -6.22
N SER A 199 14.88 -8.39 -6.63
CA SER A 199 16.11 -9.21 -6.64
C SER A 199 16.88 -9.13 -7.96
N GLY A 200 16.28 -8.57 -9.01
CA GLY A 200 16.89 -8.42 -10.32
C GLY A 200 18.23 -7.68 -10.26
N PRO A 201 19.16 -7.97 -11.20
CA PRO A 201 20.41 -7.23 -11.30
C PRO A 201 20.12 -5.74 -11.54
N ASP A 202 20.97 -4.85 -11.02
CA ASP A 202 20.97 -3.43 -11.38
C ASP A 202 21.03 -3.32 -12.90
N ARG A 203 19.87 -3.13 -13.55
CA ARG A 203 19.80 -2.91 -14.99
C ARG A 203 20.25 -1.47 -15.22
N ARG A 204 21.57 -1.27 -15.28
CA ARG A 204 22.21 -0.02 -15.71
C ARG A 204 22.09 0.15 -17.22
#